data_AF-A0AAW1UPD9-F1
#
_entry.id   AF-A0AAW1UPD9-F1
#
_cell.length_a   1.000
_cell.length_b   1.000
_cell.length_c   1.000
_cell.angle_alpha   90.00
_cell.angle_beta   90.00
_cell.angle_gamma   90.00
#
_symmetry.space_group_name_H-M   'P 1'
#
loop_
_entity.id
_entity.type
_entity.pdbx_description
1 polymer ?
#
loop_
_entity_poly.entity_id
_entity_poly.type
_entity_poly.pdbx_seq_one_letter_code
_entity_poly.pdbx_strand_id
1 'polypeptide(L)'
;MSEDGFSDSSDEPNMEIQIETLMGSSFDMRVSATDTIQDIKRRIHRVEGIPVTHQNLIFQSKELSDCRKLHDVGIKDGSKLKLVLSMRGGPISTRRIATACEHQMMLKQLKELLDTTG
;
A
#
# COMPACT_ATOMS: atom_id res chain seq x y z
N MET A 1 -25.15 4.89 -40.66
CA MET A 1 -23.86 4.59 -40.04
C MET A 1 -24.05 4.84 -38.57
N SER A 2 -24.01 3.76 -37.79
CA SER A 2 -24.27 3.77 -36.36
C SER A 2 -23.04 4.26 -35.62
N GLU A 3 -23.19 5.31 -34.84
CA GLU A 3 -22.26 5.70 -33.78
C GLU A 3 -23.07 5.77 -32.50
N ASP A 4 -23.49 4.60 -32.00
CA ASP A 4 -23.92 4.45 -30.63
C ASP A 4 -22.69 4.67 -29.74
N GLY A 5 -22.48 5.93 -29.36
CA GLY A 5 -21.48 6.35 -28.40
C GLY A 5 -21.83 5.78 -27.02
N PHE A 6 -21.17 4.67 -26.68
CA PHE A 6 -21.23 4.03 -25.38
C PHE A 6 -20.61 4.96 -24.32
N SER A 7 -21.42 5.86 -23.75
CA SER A 7 -21.01 6.77 -22.69
C SER A 7 -21.22 6.13 -21.31
N ASP A 8 -20.11 5.74 -20.71
CA ASP A 8 -19.80 5.80 -19.28
C ASP A 8 -20.83 5.21 -18.31
N SER A 9 -20.81 3.88 -18.16
CA SER A 9 -21.30 3.23 -16.94
C SER A 9 -20.08 2.90 -16.08
N SER A 10 -19.72 3.84 -15.22
CA SER A 10 -18.63 3.80 -14.23
C SER A 10 -18.86 2.77 -13.09
N ASP A 11 -19.39 1.59 -13.42
CA ASP A 11 -19.52 0.44 -12.51
C ASP A 11 -18.48 -0.64 -12.89
N GLU A 12 -17.21 -0.24 -12.98
CA GLU A 12 -16.13 -1.23 -12.91
C GLU A 12 -16.18 -1.91 -11.53
N PRO A 13 -15.92 -3.23 -11.43
CA PRO A 13 -15.92 -3.96 -10.15
C PRO A 13 -14.81 -3.42 -9.24
N ASN A 14 -15.14 -2.38 -8.50
CA ASN A 14 -14.24 -1.72 -7.59
C ASN A 14 -14.23 -2.50 -6.27
N MET A 15 -13.26 -3.40 -6.13
CA MET A 15 -13.06 -4.11 -4.87
C MET A 15 -12.35 -3.20 -3.86
N GLU A 16 -12.67 -3.38 -2.59
CA GLU A 16 -12.04 -2.64 -1.50
C GLU A 16 -11.11 -3.56 -0.73
N ILE A 17 -9.87 -3.12 -0.52
CA ILE A 17 -8.87 -3.88 0.24
C ILE A 17 -8.43 -3.07 1.46
N GLN A 18 -8.13 -3.76 2.54
CA GLN A 18 -7.62 -3.16 3.76
C GLN A 18 -6.10 -3.36 3.82
N ILE A 19 -5.34 -2.28 3.95
CA ILE A 19 -3.88 -2.34 4.08
C ILE A 19 -3.50 -1.98 5.50
N GLU A 20 -3.05 -2.99 6.25
CA GLU A 20 -2.54 -2.88 7.61
C GLU A 20 -1.04 -2.64 7.58
N THR A 21 -0.61 -1.47 8.04
CA THR A 21 0.79 -1.17 8.25
C THR A 21 1.32 -1.88 9.50
N LEU A 22 2.63 -2.11 9.58
CA LEU A 22 3.30 -2.61 10.80
C LEU A 22 3.04 -1.79 12.07
N MET A 23 2.45 -0.60 11.95
CA MET A 23 2.17 0.29 13.07
C MET A 23 0.79 0.08 13.68
N GLY A 24 0.03 -0.88 13.14
CA GLY A 24 -1.34 -1.13 13.52
C GLY A 24 -2.35 -0.17 12.87
N SER A 25 -1.89 0.76 12.03
CA SER A 25 -2.80 1.59 11.23
C SER A 25 -3.22 0.81 9.99
N SER A 26 -4.53 0.62 9.84
CA SER A 26 -5.14 0.05 8.64
C SER A 26 -5.91 1.11 7.88
N PHE A 27 -5.77 1.16 6.56
CA PHE A 27 -6.58 2.02 5.70
C PHE A 27 -7.23 1.21 4.58
N ASP A 28 -8.43 1.62 4.19
CA ASP A 28 -9.19 0.99 3.11
C ASP A 28 -8.88 1.68 1.78
N MET A 29 -8.59 0.90 0.75
CA MET A 29 -8.24 1.39 -0.58
C MET A 29 -9.08 0.69 -1.65
N ARG A 30 -9.64 1.51 -2.53
CA ARG A 30 -10.39 1.09 -3.71
C ARG A 30 -9.45 0.69 -4.83
N VAL A 31 -9.53 -0.55 -5.28
CA VAL A 31 -8.62 -1.15 -6.27
C VAL A 31 -9.41 -2.03 -7.23
N SER A 32 -8.87 -2.30 -8.42
CA SER A 32 -9.48 -3.23 -9.38
C SER A 32 -8.76 -4.58 -9.36
N ALA A 33 -9.47 -5.69 -9.58
CA ALA A 33 -8.86 -7.03 -9.65
C ALA A 33 -7.77 -7.16 -10.75
N THR A 34 -7.82 -6.27 -11.75
CA THR A 34 -6.83 -6.17 -12.82
C THR A 34 -5.58 -5.37 -12.45
N ASP A 35 -5.63 -4.60 -11.36
CA ASP A 35 -4.48 -3.81 -10.90
C ASP A 35 -3.32 -4.71 -10.47
N THR A 36 -2.11 -4.19 -10.67
CA THR A 36 -0.89 -4.85 -10.24
C THR A 36 -0.53 -4.44 -8.81
N ILE A 37 0.22 -5.31 -8.12
CA ILE A 37 0.78 -4.99 -6.81
C ILE A 37 1.66 -3.73 -6.88
N GLN A 38 2.34 -3.49 -7.99
CA GLN A 38 3.12 -2.28 -8.22
C GLN A 38 2.26 -1.00 -8.18
N ASP A 39 1.08 -1.02 -8.81
CA ASP A 39 0.15 0.12 -8.79
C ASP A 39 -0.36 0.41 -7.38
N ILE A 40 -0.64 -0.64 -6.60
CA ILE A 40 -1.03 -0.48 -5.19
C ILE A 40 0.10 0.17 -4.39
N LYS A 41 1.33 -0.35 -4.46
CA LYS A 41 2.49 0.25 -3.78
C LYS A 41 2.74 1.70 -4.21
N ARG A 42 2.47 2.06 -5.47
CA ARG A 42 2.56 3.44 -5.97
C ARG A 42 1.48 4.34 -5.36
N ARG A 43 0.26 3.85 -5.19
CA ARG A 43 -0.81 4.58 -4.50
C ARG A 43 -0.47 4.78 -3.02
N ILE A 44 0.00 3.73 -2.35
CA ILE A 44 0.50 3.81 -0.98
C ILE A 44 1.64 4.82 -0.88
N HIS A 45 2.58 4.84 -1.83
CA HIS A 45 3.66 5.83 -1.84
C HIS A 45 3.14 7.27 -1.89
N ARG A 46 2.04 7.54 -2.61
CA ARG A 46 1.44 8.87 -2.67
C ARG A 46 0.72 9.26 -1.38
N VAL A 47 0.14 8.29 -0.67
CA VAL A 47 -0.59 8.51 0.59
C VAL A 47 0.37 8.59 1.78
N GLU A 48 1.20 7.57 1.96
CA GLU A 48 2.11 7.40 3.10
C GLU A 48 3.47 8.08 2.88
N GLY A 49 3.86 8.37 1.64
CA GLY A 49 5.17 8.93 1.31
C GLY A 49 6.32 7.91 1.30
N ILE A 50 6.04 6.62 1.47
CA ILE A 50 7.05 5.56 1.56
C ILE A 50 7.43 5.09 0.15
N PRO A 51 8.71 5.05 -0.26
CA PRO A 51 9.10 4.64 -1.60
C PRO A 51 8.73 3.17 -1.87
N VAL A 52 8.25 2.90 -3.08
CA VAL A 52 7.76 1.59 -3.57
C VAL A 52 8.77 0.46 -3.35
N THR A 53 10.07 0.79 -3.39
CA THR A 53 11.19 -0.15 -3.22
C THR A 53 11.40 -0.63 -1.79
N HIS A 54 10.93 0.14 -0.79
CA HIS A 54 10.99 -0.25 0.62
C HIS A 54 9.69 -0.90 1.09
N GLN A 55 8.66 -0.95 0.24
CA GLN A 55 7.35 -1.50 0.56
C GLN A 55 7.26 -2.97 0.17
N ASN A 56 6.99 -3.83 1.15
CA ASN A 56 6.68 -5.24 0.96
C ASN A 56 5.24 -5.50 1.41
N LEU A 57 4.41 -6.02 0.50
CA LEU A 57 3.03 -6.38 0.82
C LEU A 57 2.97 -7.88 1.10
N ILE A 58 2.34 -8.27 2.19
CA ILE A 58 2.19 -9.67 2.62
C ILE A 58 0.70 -9.99 2.70
N PHE A 59 0.31 -11.11 2.09
CA PHE A 59 -1.06 -11.62 2.11
C PHE A 59 -1.04 -13.11 2.46
N GLN A 60 -1.84 -13.53 3.45
CA GLN A 60 -1.90 -14.92 3.92
C GLN A 60 -0.51 -15.55 4.19
N SER A 61 0.40 -14.80 4.81
CA SER A 61 1.79 -15.23 5.07
C SER A 61 2.66 -15.40 3.82
N LYS A 62 2.23 -14.90 2.66
CA LYS A 62 2.99 -14.89 1.40
C LYS A 62 3.29 -13.46 0.97
N GLU A 63 4.56 -13.17 0.69
CA GLU A 63 4.94 -11.89 0.12
C GLU A 63 4.44 -11.76 -1.32
N LEU A 64 3.86 -10.61 -1.63
CA LEU A 64 3.36 -10.25 -2.93
C LEU A 64 4.46 -9.56 -3.74
N SER A 65 4.87 -10.22 -4.81
CA SER A 65 5.77 -9.65 -5.81
C SER A 65 5.03 -8.63 -6.68
N ASP A 66 5.71 -7.55 -7.05
CA ASP A 66 5.21 -6.47 -7.93
C ASP A 66 4.73 -6.96 -9.30
N CYS A 67 5.29 -8.07 -9.80
CA CYS A 67 4.90 -8.70 -11.06
C CYS A 67 3.54 -9.46 -11.02
N ARG A 68 2.90 -9.59 -9.86
CA ARG A 68 1.62 -10.31 -9.71
C ARG A 68 0.43 -9.34 -9.78
N LYS A 69 -0.69 -9.83 -10.33
CA LYS A 69 -1.99 -9.12 -10.31
C LYS A 69 -2.78 -9.52 -9.07
N LEU A 70 -3.68 -8.66 -8.61
CA LEU A 70 -4.51 -8.92 -7.44
C LEU A 70 -5.40 -10.18 -7.61
N HIS A 71 -5.98 -10.38 -8.80
CA HIS A 71 -6.77 -11.59 -9.06
C HIS A 71 -5.95 -12.89 -8.95
N ASP A 72 -4.66 -12.85 -9.33
CA ASP A 72 -3.80 -14.03 -9.43
C ASP A 72 -3.32 -14.51 -8.05
N VAL A 73 -3.27 -13.59 -7.08
CA VAL A 73 -2.93 -13.88 -5.68
C VAL A 73 -4.16 -14.22 -4.83
N GLY A 74 -5.36 -14.22 -5.42
CA GLY A 74 -6.61 -14.53 -4.73
C GLY A 74 -7.07 -13.43 -3.78
N ILE A 75 -6.69 -12.18 -4.04
CA ILE A 75 -7.21 -11.02 -3.30
C ILE A 75 -8.64 -10.76 -3.78
N LYS A 76 -9.54 -10.64 -2.81
CA LYS A 76 -10.97 -10.35 -2.97
C LYS A 76 -11.33 -9.03 -2.29
N ASP A 77 -12.57 -8.59 -2.47
CA ASP A 77 -13.16 -7.53 -1.65
C ASP A 77 -13.05 -7.88 -0.15
N GLY A 78 -12.73 -6.88 0.67
CA GLY A 78 -12.52 -7.03 2.12
C GLY A 78 -11.23 -7.76 2.51
N SER A 79 -10.34 -8.08 1.55
CA SER A 79 -9.07 -8.73 1.87
C SER A 79 -8.12 -7.80 2.63
N LYS A 80 -7.44 -8.35 3.64
CA LYS A 80 -6.45 -7.62 4.45
C LYS A 80 -5.03 -7.95 4.01
N LEU A 81 -4.28 -6.94 3.62
CA LEU A 81 -2.85 -7.03 3.30
C LEU A 81 -2.04 -6.40 4.42
N LYS A 82 -0.90 -6.99 4.76
CA LYS A 82 0.06 -6.40 5.68
C LYS A 82 1.18 -5.71 4.91
N LEU A 83 1.38 -4.41 5.15
CA LEU A 83 2.48 -3.63 4.61
C LEU A 83 3.66 -3.67 5.59
N VAL A 84 4.76 -4.27 5.17
CA VAL A 84 6.03 -4.30 5.90
C VAL A 84 7.09 -3.48 5.18
N LEU A 85 8.03 -2.92 5.94
CA LEU A 85 9.10 -2.08 5.40
C LEU A 85 10.42 -2.85 5.38
N SER A 86 10.98 -3.02 4.19
CA SER A 86 12.30 -3.62 3.98
C SER A 86 13.33 -2.49 3.86
N MET A 87 13.98 -2.15 4.97
CA MET A 87 15.09 -1.20 4.96
C MET A 87 16.42 -1.91 4.70
N ARG A 88 17.11 -1.56 3.62
CA ARG A 88 18.58 -1.77 3.54
C ARG A 88 19.24 -0.57 4.21
N GLY A 89 20.05 -0.84 5.23
CA GLY A 89 20.62 0.16 6.14
C GLY A 89 21.26 1.36 5.45
N GLY A 90 20.78 2.55 5.80
CA GLY A 90 21.32 3.86 5.45
C GLY A 90 20.63 4.94 6.29
N PRO A 91 21.33 6.02 6.69
CA PRO A 91 20.81 7.00 7.63
C PRO A 91 19.57 7.69 7.08
N ILE A 92 18.45 7.59 7.81
CA ILE A 92 17.19 8.28 7.52
C ILE A 92 17.44 9.79 7.67
N SER A 93 17.85 10.43 6.58
CA SER A 93 18.01 11.88 6.53
C SER A 93 16.64 12.53 6.44
N THR A 94 16.03 12.78 7.60
CA THR A 94 14.82 13.60 7.75
C THR A 94 15.12 15.06 7.37
N ARG A 95 15.25 15.37 6.09
CA ARG A 95 15.26 16.76 5.61
C ARG A 95 13.96 17.07 4.88
N ARG A 96 13.11 17.81 5.61
CA ARG A 96 12.00 18.67 5.16
C ARG A 96 11.12 18.09 4.03
N ILE A 97 9.97 17.54 4.40
CA ILE A 97 8.76 17.60 3.58
C ILE A 97 7.65 18.18 4.46
N ALA A 98 7.09 19.30 4.02
CA ALA A 98 6.03 20.02 4.69
C ALA A 98 4.67 19.37 4.40
N THR A 99 4.26 18.43 5.25
CA THR A 99 2.86 18.10 5.55
C THR A 99 2.83 17.56 6.98
N ALA A 100 2.57 18.47 7.92
CA ALA A 100 2.57 18.21 9.35
C ALA A 100 1.34 17.38 9.74
N CYS A 101 1.51 16.10 10.11
CA CYS A 101 1.19 15.57 11.44
C CYS A 101 1.33 14.03 11.52
N GLU A 102 0.95 13.27 10.47
CA GLU A 102 0.85 11.80 10.58
C GLU A 102 2.16 11.07 10.26
N HIS A 103 2.97 11.59 9.34
CA HIS A 103 4.27 11.00 8.97
C HIS A 103 5.26 10.94 10.17
N GLN A 104 5.08 11.82 11.15
CA GLN A 104 5.89 11.85 12.37
C GLN A 104 5.51 10.72 13.35
N MET A 105 4.24 10.36 13.41
CA MET A 105 3.78 9.26 14.28
C MET A 105 4.38 7.93 13.80
N MET A 106 4.45 7.78 12.48
CA MET A 106 4.96 6.58 11.83
C MET A 106 6.46 6.34 12.12
N LEU A 107 7.30 7.35 11.93
CA LEU A 107 8.73 7.23 12.18
C LEU A 107 9.09 7.18 13.67
N LYS A 108 8.24 7.73 14.55
CA LYS A 108 8.48 7.71 16.01
C LYS A 108 8.15 6.35 16.63
N GLN A 109 7.05 5.69 16.24
CA GLN A 109 6.73 4.34 16.71
C GLN A 109 7.75 3.29 16.25
N LEU A 110 8.30 3.42 15.03
CA LEU A 110 9.38 2.53 14.55
C LEU A 110 10.67 2.66 15.35
N LYS A 111 10.97 3.85 15.85
CA LYS A 111 12.14 4.09 16.71
C LYS A 111 11.95 3.41 18.06
N GLU A 112 10.81 3.64 18.69
CA GLU A 112 10.50 3.13 20.04
C GLU A 112 10.38 1.59 20.12
N LEU A 113 9.95 0.93 19.03
CA LEU A 113 9.94 -0.53 18.93
C LEU A 113 11.32 -1.17 18.77
N LEU A 114 12.29 -0.45 18.17
CA LEU A 114 13.67 -0.95 18.05
C LEU A 114 14.46 -0.75 19.35
N ASP A 115 14.11 0.27 20.14
CA ASP A 115 14.75 0.58 21.44
C ASP A 115 14.31 -0.33 22.60
N THR A 116 13.24 -1.14 22.44
CA THR A 116 12.70 -2.03 23.51
C THR A 116 13.23 -3.47 23.44
N THR A 117 14.05 -3.80 22.44
CA THR A 117 14.71 -5.12 22.35
C THR A 117 16.21 -4.95 22.64
N GLY A 118 16.55 -4.74 23.92
CA GLY A 118 17.91 -4.70 24.45
C GLY A 118 18.01 -5.56 25.70
#